data_AF-A0A2T1CG32-F1
#
_entry.id   AF-A0A2T1CG32-F1
#
_cell.length_a   1.000
_cell.length_b   1.000
_cell.length_c   1.000
_cell.angle_alpha   90.00
_cell.angle_beta   90.00
_cell.angle_gamma   90.00
#
_symmetry.space_group_name_H-M   'P 1'
#
loop_
_entity.id
_entity.type
_entity.pdbx_description
1 polymer ?
#
loop_
_entity_poly.entity_id
_entity_poly.type
_entity_poly.pdbx_seq_one_letter_code
_entity_poly.pdbx_strand_id
1 'polypeptide(L)' 'LQPTCICIPQGSALRLSISAACFPAYAVNSGTGNLPSGCLMVDATVITVTICSGDDRLSRVVLPVVEGE' A
#
# COMPACT_ATOMS: atom_id res chain seq x y z
N LEU A 1 -3.97 0.30 7.00
CA LEU A 1 -3.10 -0.74 7.58
C LEU A 1 -3.79 -1.30 8.80
N GLN A 2 -3.68 -2.61 9.04
CA GLN A 2 -4.23 -3.19 10.27
C GLN A 2 -3.40 -2.74 11.48
N PRO A 3 -3.99 -2.64 12.68
CA PRO A 3 -3.24 -2.36 13.91
C PRO A 3 -2.13 -3.39 14.14
N THR A 4 -1.04 -2.95 14.75
CA THR A 4 0.09 -3.81 15.09
C THR A 4 0.71 -3.37 16.41
N CYS A 5 1.32 -4.30 17.15
CA CYS A 5 2.12 -4.04 18.34
C CYS A 5 3.43 -4.82 18.18
N ILE A 6 4.53 -4.11 17.96
CA ILE A 6 5.85 -4.69 17.71
C ILE A 6 6.93 -3.83 18.39
N CYS A 7 7.96 -4.49 18.92
CA CYS A 7 9.22 -3.84 19.31
C CYS A 7 10.26 -4.11 18.22
N ILE A 8 10.97 -3.07 17.78
CA ILE A 8 12.00 -3.19 16.75
C ILE A 8 13.36 -3.31 17.44
N PRO A 9 14.04 -4.48 17.38
CA PRO A 9 15.33 -4.66 18.01
C PRO A 9 16.40 -3.75 17.40
N GLN A 10 17.41 -3.40 18.19
CA GLN A 10 18.59 -2.71 17.68
C GLN A 10 19.21 -3.49 16.51
N GLY A 11 19.60 -2.78 15.45
CA GLY A 11 20.14 -3.37 14.22
C GLY A 11 19.09 -3.87 13.23
N SER A 12 17.80 -3.79 13.57
CA SER A 12 16.70 -4.06 12.63
C SER A 12 16.17 -2.78 11.98
N ALA A 13 15.40 -2.93 10.90
CA ALA A 13 14.78 -1.82 10.18
C ALA A 13 13.33 -2.13 9.83
N LEU A 14 12.52 -1.07 9.73
CA LEU A 14 11.18 -1.16 9.16
C LEU A 14 11.27 -1.09 7.63
N ARG A 15 10.63 -2.03 6.94
CA ARG A 15 10.48 -2.02 5.49
C ARG A 15 9.01 -1.80 5.13
N LEU A 16 8.75 -0.75 4.36
CA LEU A 16 7.45 -0.52 3.72
C LEU A 16 7.45 -1.08 2.30
N SER A 17 6.52 -1.97 2.00
CA SER A 17 6.24 -2.43 0.63
C SER A 17 4.96 -1.76 0.12
N ILE A 18 5.02 -1.18 -1.08
CA ILE A 18 3.87 -0.54 -1.75
C ILE A 18 3.57 -1.35 -3.02
N SER A 19 2.30 -1.71 -3.22
CA SER A 19 1.80 -2.44 -4.38
C SER A 19 0.43 -1.92 -4.78
N ALA A 20 0.13 -1.90 -6.08
CA ALA A 20 -1.18 -1.51 -6.60
C ALA A 20 -2.25 -2.61 -6.44
N ALA A 21 -1.85 -3.83 -6.04
CA ALA A 21 -2.76 -4.96 -5.84
C ALA A 21 -2.33 -5.86 -4.67
N CYS A 22 -3.30 -6.52 -4.05
CA CYS A 22 -3.11 -7.52 -2.99
C CYS A 22 -4.20 -8.61 -3.12
N PHE A 23 -4.10 -9.39 -4.20
CA PHE A 23 -4.99 -10.53 -4.46
C PHE A 23 -4.49 -11.78 -3.73
N PRO A 24 -5.38 -12.62 -3.16
CA PRO A 24 -6.84 -12.58 -3.23
C PRO A 24 -7.52 -11.79 -2.11
N ALA A 25 -6.76 -11.16 -1.20
CA ALA A 25 -7.32 -10.42 -0.07
C ALA A 25 -8.25 -9.28 -0.51
N TYR A 26 -7.99 -8.68 -1.67
CA TYR A 26 -8.86 -7.71 -2.33
C TYR A 26 -9.01 -8.03 -3.82
N ALA A 27 -10.17 -7.73 -4.40
CA ALA A 27 -10.39 -7.83 -5.85
C ALA A 27 -9.44 -6.88 -6.60
N VAL A 28 -8.92 -7.33 -7.74
CA VAL A 28 -7.97 -6.56 -8.55
C VAL A 28 -8.69 -5.39 -9.23
N ASN A 29 -8.09 -4.20 -9.19
CA ASN A 29 -8.56 -3.05 -9.97
C ASN A 29 -8.30 -3.33 -11.47
N SER A 30 -9.33 -3.21 -12.31
CA SER A 30 -9.25 -3.49 -13.75
C SER A 30 -8.48 -2.44 -14.55
N GLY A 31 -8.16 -1.28 -13.98
CA GLY A 31 -7.48 -0.19 -14.68
C GLY A 31 -8.39 0.61 -15.62
N THR A 32 -9.66 0.24 -15.76
CA THR A 32 -10.61 0.85 -16.70
C THR A 32 -11.45 1.98 -16.10
N GLY A 33 -11.30 2.25 -14.80
CA GLY A 33 -12.14 3.21 -14.05
C GLY A 33 -13.49 2.65 -13.60
N ASN A 34 -13.88 1.46 -14.07
CA ASN A 34 -15.07 0.75 -13.61
C ASN A 34 -14.84 0.06 -12.26
N LEU A 35 -15.94 -0.24 -11.55
CA LEU A 35 -15.88 -1.12 -10.38
C LEU A 35 -15.39 -2.52 -10.79
N PRO A 36 -14.63 -3.23 -9.94
CA PRO A 36 -14.12 -4.57 -10.27
C PRO A 36 -15.19 -5.58 -10.67
N SER A 37 -16.40 -5.48 -10.09
CA SER A 37 -17.54 -6.37 -10.39
C SER A 37 -18.23 -6.09 -11.73
N GLY A 38 -17.96 -4.95 -12.36
CA GLY A 38 -18.54 -4.53 -13.64
C GLY A 38 -17.61 -4.68 -14.84
N CYS A 39 -16.43 -5.28 -14.66
CA CYS A 39 -15.42 -5.42 -15.71
C CYS A 39 -15.09 -6.89 -15.94
N LEU A 40 -15.18 -7.36 -17.19
CA LEU A 40 -14.62 -8.66 -17.54
C LEU A 40 -13.10 -8.57 -17.49
N MET A 41 -12.43 -9.64 -17.06
CA MET A 41 -10.97 -9.65 -16.94
C MET A 41 -10.26 -9.46 -18.28
N VAL A 42 -10.90 -9.85 -19.39
CA VAL A 42 -10.38 -9.62 -20.75
C VAL A 42 -10.29 -8.13 -21.11
N ASP A 43 -11.11 -7.29 -20.47
CA ASP A 43 -11.14 -5.84 -20.70
C ASP A 43 -10.19 -5.09 -19.74
N ALA A 44 -9.53 -5.79 -18.81
CA ALA A 44 -8.61 -5.16 -17.89
C ALA A 44 -7.37 -4.60 -18.61
N THR A 45 -6.87 -3.47 -18.14
CA THR A 45 -5.75 -2.76 -18.77
C THR A 45 -4.59 -2.56 -17.79
N VAL A 46 -3.38 -2.57 -18.33
CA VAL A 46 -2.17 -2.25 -17.56
C VAL A 46 -2.15 -0.75 -17.30
N ILE A 47 -1.99 -0.37 -16.04
CA ILE A 47 -1.88 1.04 -15.62
C ILE A 47 -0.49 1.34 -15.07
N THR A 48 -0.07 2.60 -15.22
CA THR A 48 1.15 3.12 -14.58
C THR A 48 0.77 3.88 -13.32
N VAL A 49 1.40 3.52 -12.20
CA VAL A 49 1.25 4.24 -10.92
C VAL A 49 2.56 4.95 -10.59
N THR A 50 2.50 6.26 -10.45
CA THR A 50 3.65 7.07 -10.01
C THR A 50 3.55 7.32 -8.52
N ILE A 51 4.58 6.92 -7.76
CA ILE A 51 4.69 7.25 -6.34
C ILE A 51 5.52 8.53 -6.22
N CYS A 52 4.89 9.60 -5.74
CA CYS A 52 5.58 10.85 -5.45
C CYS A 52 5.90 10.94 -3.95
N SER A 53 7.13 11.28 -3.61
CA SER A 53 7.54 11.57 -2.23
C SER A 53 8.66 12.62 -2.25
N GLY A 54 8.65 13.56 -1.30
CA GLY A 54 9.62 14.64 -1.20
C GLY A 54 9.01 15.94 -0.68
N ASP A 55 9.77 17.03 -0.75
CA ASP A 55 9.50 18.33 -0.10
C ASP A 55 8.05 18.82 -0.25
N ASP A 56 7.58 19.02 -1.49
CA ASP A 56 6.23 19.53 -1.76
C ASP A 56 5.15 18.43 -1.81
N ARG A 57 5.54 17.15 -1.66
CA ARG A 57 4.66 15.97 -1.79
C ARG A 57 4.99 14.93 -0.73
N LEU A 58 4.74 15.28 0.53
CA LEU A 58 5.07 14.47 1.70
C LEU A 58 4.21 13.21 1.81
N SER A 59 4.72 12.10 1.26
CA SER A 59 4.21 10.75 1.52
C SER A 59 4.85 10.20 2.80
N ARG A 60 4.05 9.89 3.83
CA ARG A 60 4.54 9.35 5.11
C ARG A 60 3.64 8.24 5.66
N VAL A 61 4.25 7.31 6.39
CA VAL A 61 3.53 6.33 7.22
C VAL A 61 3.56 6.84 8.65
N VAL A 62 2.39 6.97 9.27
CA VAL A 62 2.25 7.38 10.66
C VAL A 62 2.07 6.12 11.51
N LEU A 63 3.01 5.88 12.42
CA LEU A 63 2.99 4.77 13.36
C LEU A 63 2.82 5.30 14.79
N PRO A 64 2.01 4.66 15.63
CA PRO A 64 1.93 5.01 17.05
C PRO A 64 3.18 4.46 17.76
N VAL A 65 4.22 5.28 17.85
CA VAL A 65 5.45 4.93 18.59
C VAL A 65 5.20 5.16 20.08
N VAL A 66 5.53 4.16 20.89
CA VAL A 66 5.55 4.24 22.35
C VAL A 66 7.00 4.12 22.82
N GLU A 67 7.37 4.89 23.84
CA GLU A 67 8.67 4.74 24.50
C GLU A 67 8.61 3.50 25.42
N GLY A 68 9.68 2.70 25.42
CA GLY A 68 9.83 1.60 26.38
C GLY A 68 10.34 2.15 27.71
N GLU A 69 9.84 1.60 28.82
CA GLU A 69 10.37 1.86 30.18
C GLU A 69 11.79 1.33 30.36
#